data_AF-A0A382L738-F1
#
_entry.id   AF-A0A382L738-F1
#
_cell.length_a   1.000
_cell.length_b   1.000
_cell.length_c   1.000
_cell.angle_alpha   90.00
_cell.angle_beta   90.00
_cell.angle_gamma   90.00
#
_symmetry.space_group_name_H-M   'P 1'
#
loop_
_entity.id
_entity.type
_entity.pdbx_description
1 polymer ?
#
loop_
_entity_poly.entity_id
_entity_poly.type
_entity_poly.pdbx_seq_one_letter_code
_entity_poly.pdbx_strand_id
1 'polypeptide(L)'
;MAQITFALGTSHGPLLSTPPEQWDQRVKADRQNPKLPFRGGTYTFDELVALRVKENLGTQAALDVRTVRHAACQRAIGELAERFSAAAVDVLVIVGNDQREIFKDELTPAFSVFYGESVDNVPPSKERLAKMPPGLGASHWANSPPEGATYPCVPELGEH
;
A
#
# COMPACT_ATOMS: atom_id res chain seq x y z
N MET A 1 -17.14 16.14 23.06
CA MET A 1 -16.55 14.80 23.06
C MET A 1 -16.77 14.21 21.68
N ALA A 2 -15.71 13.82 20.99
CA ALA A 2 -15.83 13.13 19.70
C ALA A 2 -16.41 11.71 19.90
N GLN A 3 -17.05 11.16 18.87
CA GLN A 3 -17.58 9.80 18.88
C GLN A 3 -17.03 9.01 17.70
N ILE A 4 -16.61 7.77 17.95
CA ILE A 4 -16.23 6.83 16.88
C ILE A 4 -17.50 6.18 16.36
N THR A 5 -17.94 6.61 15.17
CA THR A 5 -19.18 6.12 14.53
C THR A 5 -18.93 5.03 13.50
N PHE A 6 -17.70 4.89 13.01
CA PHE A 6 -17.33 3.96 11.96
C PHE A 6 -15.85 3.58 12.03
N ALA A 7 -15.55 2.35 11.59
CA ALA A 7 -14.18 1.87 11.41
C ALA A 7 -14.12 0.93 10.21
N LEU A 8 -13.04 1.03 9.43
CA LEU A 8 -12.70 0.09 8.37
C LEU A 8 -11.20 -0.18 8.36
N GLY A 9 -10.80 -1.24 7.65
CA GLY A 9 -9.40 -1.57 7.44
C GLY A 9 -9.22 -2.18 6.05
N THR A 10 -8.13 -1.81 5.39
CA THR A 10 -7.73 -2.40 4.12
C THR A 10 -6.21 -2.56 4.10
N SER A 11 -5.72 -3.52 3.31
CA SER A 11 -4.33 -3.48 2.89
C SER A 11 -4.07 -2.21 2.07
N HIS A 12 -2.84 -1.72 2.10
CA HIS A 12 -2.35 -0.65 1.23
C HIS A 12 -1.26 -1.14 0.27
N GLY A 13 -1.19 -2.46 0.07
CA GLY A 13 -0.18 -3.06 -0.79
C GLY A 13 -0.41 -2.70 -2.27
N PRO A 14 0.65 -2.46 -3.06
CA PRO A 14 0.52 -2.01 -4.45
C PRO A 14 -0.24 -2.99 -5.35
N LEU A 15 -0.28 -4.28 -5.00
CA LEU A 15 -1.01 -5.30 -5.77
C LEU A 15 -2.53 -5.06 -5.81
N LEU A 16 -3.08 -4.23 -4.92
CA LEU A 16 -4.50 -3.83 -4.99
C LEU A 16 -4.80 -2.92 -6.18
N SER A 17 -3.79 -2.22 -6.72
CA SER A 17 -3.94 -1.31 -7.86
C SER A 17 -3.08 -1.70 -9.06
N THR A 18 -2.27 -2.77 -8.95
CA THR A 18 -1.56 -3.36 -10.09
C THR A 18 -2.46 -4.38 -10.80
N PRO A 19 -2.60 -4.33 -12.14
CA PRO A 19 -3.29 -5.37 -12.89
C PRO A 19 -2.64 -6.77 -12.71
N PRO A 20 -3.41 -7.87 -12.68
CA PRO A 20 -2.90 -9.23 -12.44
C PRO A 20 -1.71 -9.65 -13.29
N GLU A 21 -1.74 -9.29 -14.57
CA GLU A 21 -0.71 -9.57 -15.58
C GLU A 21 0.60 -8.80 -15.35
N GLN A 22 0.59 -7.83 -14.43
CA GLN A 22 1.75 -7.03 -14.06
C GLN A 22 2.28 -7.33 -12.65
N TRP A 23 1.64 -8.22 -11.89
CA TRP A 23 2.07 -8.57 -10.52
C TRP A 23 3.49 -9.17 -10.47
N ASP A 24 3.92 -9.83 -11.54
CA ASP A 24 5.22 -10.46 -11.67
C ASP A 24 6.35 -9.47 -12.01
N GLN A 25 6.04 -8.21 -12.35
CA GLN A 25 7.07 -7.18 -12.60
C GLN A 25 8.02 -7.00 -11.42
N ARG A 26 7.56 -7.29 -10.19
CA ARG A 26 8.36 -7.23 -8.96
C ARG A 26 9.37 -8.36 -8.83
N VAL A 27 9.19 -9.48 -9.54
CA VAL A 27 10.14 -10.62 -9.52
C VAL A 27 11.54 -10.19 -9.96
N LYS A 28 11.64 -9.23 -10.88
CA LYS A 28 12.93 -8.68 -11.31
C LYS A 28 13.68 -8.03 -10.14
N ALA A 29 12.98 -7.23 -9.33
CA ALA A 29 13.56 -6.60 -8.15
C ALA A 29 13.93 -7.66 -7.08
N ASP A 30 13.07 -8.66 -6.89
CA ASP A 30 13.33 -9.73 -5.92
C ASP A 30 14.55 -10.56 -6.29
N ARG A 31 14.73 -10.89 -7.58
CA ARG A 31 15.93 -11.59 -8.08
C ARG A 31 17.22 -10.79 -7.96
N GLN A 32 17.13 -9.46 -8.00
CA GLN A 32 18.29 -8.56 -7.82
C GLN A 32 18.63 -8.37 -6.33
N ASN A 33 17.71 -8.65 -5.42
CA ASN A 33 17.92 -8.51 -3.99
C ASN A 33 18.51 -9.81 -3.40
N PRO A 34 19.78 -9.82 -2.95
CA PRO A 34 20.39 -11.02 -2.36
C PRO A 34 19.98 -11.24 -0.89
N LYS A 35 19.18 -10.36 -0.29
CA LYS A 35 18.83 -10.37 1.13
C LYS A 35 17.31 -10.34 1.34
N LEU A 36 16.57 -11.20 0.66
CA LEU A 36 15.12 -11.34 0.86
C LEU A 36 14.85 -11.94 2.26
N PRO A 37 14.11 -11.23 3.13
CA PRO A 37 13.85 -11.70 4.48
C PRO A 37 12.81 -12.82 4.49
N PHE A 38 13.08 -13.90 5.21
CA PHE A 38 12.12 -14.97 5.47
C PHE A 38 12.42 -15.67 6.79
N ARG A 39 11.45 -15.69 7.71
CA ARG A 39 11.53 -16.39 9.02
C ARG A 39 12.83 -16.14 9.80
N GLY A 40 13.23 -14.87 9.89
CA GLY A 40 14.42 -14.45 10.65
C GLY A 40 15.76 -14.63 9.91
N GLY A 41 15.76 -15.19 8.70
CA GLY A 41 16.93 -15.26 7.82
C GLY A 41 16.81 -14.37 6.59
N THR A 42 17.89 -14.27 5.82
CA THR A 42 17.94 -13.60 4.52
C THR A 42 18.44 -14.56 3.46
N TYR A 43 17.81 -14.53 2.29
CA TYR A 43 18.05 -15.48 1.21
C TYR A 43 18.04 -14.77 -0.14
N THR A 44 18.64 -15.38 -1.14
CA THR A 44 18.40 -15.06 -2.55
C THR A 44 17.04 -15.59 -3.00
N PHE A 45 16.55 -15.10 -4.14
CA PHE A 45 15.27 -15.56 -4.70
C PHE A 45 15.24 -17.07 -4.94
N ASP A 46 16.28 -17.63 -5.56
CA ASP A 46 16.32 -19.06 -5.90
C ASP A 46 16.44 -19.95 -4.66
N GLU A 47 17.16 -19.49 -3.62
CA GLU A 47 17.17 -20.16 -2.31
C GLU A 47 15.78 -20.19 -1.68
N LEU A 48 15.00 -19.09 -1.75
CA LEU A 48 13.62 -19.09 -1.26
C LEU A 48 12.71 -20.01 -2.06
N VAL A 49 12.88 -20.07 -3.39
CA VAL A 49 12.11 -21.00 -4.24
C VAL A 49 12.39 -22.44 -3.83
N ALA A 50 13.66 -22.80 -3.63
CA ALA A 50 14.03 -24.14 -3.17
C ALA A 50 13.51 -24.44 -1.76
N LEU A 51 13.69 -23.50 -0.82
CA LEU A 51 13.26 -23.64 0.57
C LEU A 51 11.73 -23.81 0.71
N ARG A 52 10.97 -23.12 -0.16
CA ARG A 52 9.50 -23.06 -0.11
C ARG A 52 8.82 -23.91 -1.18
N VAL A 53 9.55 -24.86 -1.79
CA VAL A 53 9.02 -25.71 -2.88
C VAL A 53 7.73 -26.44 -2.48
N LYS A 54 7.60 -26.87 -1.22
CA LYS A 54 6.43 -27.58 -0.70
C LYS A 54 5.16 -26.72 -0.62
N GLU A 55 5.28 -25.39 -0.66
CA GLU A 55 4.14 -24.48 -0.62
C GLU A 55 3.43 -24.36 -1.99
N ASN A 56 4.02 -24.91 -3.07
CA ASN A 56 3.47 -24.88 -4.42
C ASN A 56 3.03 -23.46 -4.87
N LEU A 57 3.84 -22.45 -4.54
CA LEU A 57 3.53 -21.04 -4.79
C LEU A 57 3.43 -20.72 -6.29
N GLY A 58 4.06 -21.52 -7.16
CA GLY A 58 3.93 -21.36 -8.61
C GLY A 58 2.48 -21.45 -9.08
N THR A 59 1.70 -22.39 -8.53
CA THR A 59 0.26 -22.50 -8.82
C THR A 59 -0.48 -21.27 -8.30
N GLN A 60 -0.11 -20.77 -7.12
CA GLN A 60 -0.73 -19.59 -6.51
C GLN A 60 -0.40 -18.27 -7.26
N ALA A 61 0.69 -18.26 -8.02
CA ALA A 61 1.16 -17.13 -8.83
C ALA A 61 0.68 -17.21 -10.29
N ALA A 62 -0.05 -18.26 -10.68
CA ALA A 62 -0.60 -18.37 -12.02
C ALA A 62 -1.56 -17.20 -12.34
N LEU A 63 -1.62 -16.78 -13.61
CA LEU A 63 -2.35 -15.57 -14.00
C LEU A 63 -3.86 -15.69 -13.74
N ASP A 64 -4.46 -16.84 -14.02
CA ASP A 64 -5.86 -17.13 -13.74
C ASP A 64 -6.18 -16.98 -12.24
N VAL A 65 -5.31 -17.49 -11.37
CA VAL A 65 -5.44 -17.35 -9.91
C VAL A 65 -5.29 -15.90 -9.48
N ARG A 66 -4.30 -15.17 -10.01
CA ARG A 66 -4.11 -13.73 -9.75
C ARG A 66 -5.33 -12.91 -10.18
N THR A 67 -5.89 -13.20 -11.35
CA THR A 67 -7.07 -12.53 -11.90
C THR A 67 -8.29 -12.69 -11.00
N VAL A 68 -8.58 -13.92 -10.55
CA VAL A 68 -9.70 -14.19 -9.63
C VAL A 68 -9.51 -13.44 -8.31
N ARG A 69 -8.29 -13.43 -7.76
CA ARG A 69 -7.97 -12.74 -6.49
C ARG A 69 -8.07 -11.23 -6.61
N HIS A 70 -7.50 -10.66 -7.66
CA HIS A 70 -7.60 -9.23 -7.93
C HIS A 70 -9.07 -8.81 -8.05
N ALA A 71 -9.88 -9.55 -8.80
CA ALA A 71 -11.31 -9.26 -8.91
C ALA A 71 -12.04 -9.34 -7.55
N ALA A 72 -11.66 -10.27 -6.68
CA ALA A 72 -12.19 -10.34 -5.32
C ALA A 72 -11.78 -9.11 -4.48
N CYS A 73 -10.51 -8.69 -4.57
CA CYS A 73 -10.04 -7.47 -3.91
C CYS A 73 -10.79 -6.22 -4.41
N GLN A 74 -11.00 -6.07 -5.72
CA GLN A 74 -11.75 -4.93 -6.28
C GLN A 74 -13.19 -4.88 -5.76
N ARG A 75 -13.88 -6.03 -5.68
CA ARG A 75 -15.23 -6.09 -5.10
C ARG A 75 -15.25 -5.67 -3.64
N ALA A 76 -14.30 -6.16 -2.83
CA ALA A 76 -14.19 -5.81 -1.43
C ALA A 76 -13.87 -4.32 -1.23
N ILE A 77 -12.99 -3.74 -2.05
CA ILE A 77 -12.68 -2.30 -2.04
C ILE A 77 -13.94 -1.50 -2.39
N GLY A 78 -14.72 -1.93 -3.39
CA GLY A 78 -16.00 -1.30 -3.73
C GLY A 78 -16.98 -1.29 -2.56
N GLU A 79 -17.14 -2.41 -1.87
CA GLU A 79 -18.00 -2.51 -0.68
C GLU A 79 -17.49 -1.61 0.47
N LEU A 80 -16.17 -1.53 0.69
CA LEU A 80 -15.60 -0.61 1.66
C LEU A 80 -15.89 0.84 1.32
N ALA A 81 -15.80 1.21 0.03
CA ALA A 81 -16.11 2.56 -0.44
C ALA A 81 -17.59 2.91 -0.21
N GLU A 82 -18.52 2.00 -0.53
CA GLU A 82 -19.95 2.20 -0.27
C GLU A 82 -20.24 2.41 1.22
N ARG A 83 -19.67 1.55 2.08
CA ARG A 83 -19.83 1.65 3.54
C ARG A 83 -19.22 2.94 4.10
N PHE A 84 -18.05 3.33 3.61
CA PHE A 84 -17.38 4.57 4.00
C PHE A 84 -18.22 5.79 3.61
N SER A 85 -18.74 5.84 2.38
CA SER A 85 -19.61 6.93 1.94
C SER A 85 -20.92 6.98 2.73
N ALA A 86 -21.53 5.83 3.03
CA ALA A 86 -22.76 5.75 3.82
C ALA A 86 -22.57 6.15 5.29
N ALA A 87 -21.38 5.96 5.85
CA ALA A 87 -21.08 6.32 7.22
C ALA A 87 -21.09 7.84 7.47
N ALA A 88 -20.90 8.64 6.41
CA ALA A 88 -20.96 10.10 6.45
C ALA A 88 -20.17 10.71 7.62
N VAL A 89 -18.92 10.25 7.79
CA VAL A 89 -18.06 10.69 8.90
C VAL A 89 -17.64 12.15 8.73
N ASP A 90 -17.64 12.91 9.83
CA ASP A 90 -17.17 14.30 9.84
C ASP A 90 -15.65 14.40 9.74
N VAL A 91 -14.93 13.44 10.34
CA VAL A 91 -13.47 13.38 10.41
C VAL A 91 -12.99 11.93 10.21
N LEU A 92 -11.94 11.75 9.42
CA LEU A 92 -11.27 10.46 9.22
C LEU A 92 -9.89 10.47 9.87
N VAL A 93 -9.68 9.56 10.83
CA VAL A 93 -8.34 9.28 11.40
C VAL A 93 -7.70 8.15 10.60
N ILE A 94 -6.63 8.44 9.87
CA ILE A 94 -5.91 7.45 9.07
C ILE A 94 -4.73 6.91 9.87
N VAL A 95 -4.73 5.60 10.09
CA VAL A 95 -3.63 4.90 10.77
C VAL A 95 -2.88 4.05 9.75
N GLY A 96 -1.57 4.26 9.66
CA GLY A 96 -0.68 3.53 8.77
C GLY A 96 0.76 3.59 9.27
N ASN A 97 1.66 2.92 8.56
CA ASN A 97 3.09 3.04 8.81
C ASN A 97 3.75 3.94 7.77
N ASP A 98 4.82 4.61 8.17
CA ASP A 98 5.76 5.20 7.23
C ASP A 98 6.57 4.07 6.56
N GLN A 99 6.63 4.08 5.23
CA GLN A 99 7.37 3.08 4.45
C GLN A 99 8.83 3.52 4.21
N ARG A 100 9.47 4.16 5.21
CA ARG A 100 10.78 4.83 5.11
C ARG A 100 10.77 6.02 4.15
N GLU A 101 9.66 6.74 4.08
CA GLU A 101 9.48 7.86 3.17
C GLU A 101 9.80 9.20 3.86
N ILE A 102 9.29 9.36 5.09
CA ILE A 102 9.52 10.52 5.95
C ILE A 102 10.53 10.16 7.04
N PHE A 103 10.37 9.01 7.68
CA PHE A 103 11.16 8.61 8.85
C PHE A 103 12.31 7.66 8.46
N LYS A 104 13.52 8.21 8.53
CA LYS A 104 14.75 7.46 8.28
C LYS A 104 15.25 6.72 9.52
N ASP A 105 16.36 6.02 9.40
CA ASP A 105 16.91 5.19 10.47
C ASP A 105 17.28 6.01 11.72
N GLU A 106 17.56 7.30 11.57
CA GLU A 106 17.90 8.20 12.68
C GLU A 106 16.70 8.54 13.57
N LEU A 107 15.47 8.43 13.05
CA LEU A 107 14.25 8.76 13.78
C LEU A 107 13.11 7.84 13.37
N THR A 108 12.81 6.85 14.21
CA THR A 108 11.67 5.94 14.02
C THR A 108 10.77 5.99 15.27
N PRO A 109 9.82 6.94 15.33
CA PRO A 109 8.96 7.07 16.50
C PRO A 109 8.01 5.86 16.59
N ALA A 110 7.67 5.44 17.81
CA ALA A 110 6.67 4.39 18.02
C ALA A 110 5.28 4.82 17.56
N PHE A 111 4.95 6.10 17.78
CA PHE A 111 3.76 6.78 17.30
C PHE A 111 4.14 8.17 16.81
N SER A 112 3.57 8.58 15.67
CA SER A 112 3.64 9.93 15.17
C SER A 112 2.23 10.37 14.79
N VAL A 113 1.85 11.57 15.21
CA VAL A 113 0.56 12.19 14.87
C VAL A 113 0.86 13.41 14.03
N PHE A 114 0.29 13.46 12.83
CA PHE A 114 0.30 14.67 12.02
C PHE A 114 -0.92 15.52 12.41
N TYR A 115 -0.67 16.76 12.83
CA TYR A 115 -1.70 17.73 13.23
C TYR A 115 -1.51 19.08 12.53
N GLY A 116 -0.92 19.08 11.32
CA GLY A 116 -0.87 20.29 10.49
C GLY A 116 -2.26 20.65 9.93
N GLU A 117 -2.40 21.86 9.38
CA GLU A 117 -3.69 22.38 8.88
C GLU A 117 -4.24 21.61 7.67
N SER A 118 -3.36 21.00 6.86
CA SER A 118 -3.76 20.23 5.69
C SER A 118 -2.71 19.19 5.27
N VAL A 119 -3.12 18.23 4.44
CA VAL A 119 -2.24 17.26 3.76
C VAL A 119 -2.39 17.42 2.25
N ASP A 120 -1.27 17.65 1.58
CA ASP A 120 -1.20 17.66 0.12
C ASP A 120 -0.97 16.24 -0.42
N ASN A 121 -1.92 15.75 -1.22
CA ASN A 121 -1.82 14.50 -1.95
C ASN A 121 -1.56 14.79 -3.43
N VAL A 122 -0.30 15.07 -3.75
CA VAL A 122 0.15 15.46 -5.08
C VAL A 122 0.69 14.26 -5.85
N PRO A 123 0.20 13.99 -7.07
CA PRO A 123 0.74 12.91 -7.88
C PRO A 123 2.21 13.20 -8.25
N PRO A 124 3.07 12.17 -8.31
CA PRO A 124 4.45 12.31 -8.74
C PRO A 124 4.53 12.80 -10.19
N SER A 125 5.57 13.57 -10.49
CA SER A 125 5.84 13.98 -11.87
C SER A 125 6.03 12.77 -12.79
N LYS A 126 5.76 12.95 -14.08
CA LYS A 126 6.01 11.91 -15.11
C LYS A 126 7.46 11.42 -15.08
N GLU A 127 8.41 12.32 -14.84
CA GLU A 127 9.83 11.98 -14.70
C GLU A 127 10.11 11.11 -13.47
N ARG A 128 9.46 11.40 -12.33
CA ARG A 128 9.60 10.59 -11.12
C ARG A 128 8.99 9.22 -11.33
N LEU A 129 7.79 9.14 -11.93
CA LEU A 129 7.15 7.86 -12.28
C LEU A 129 8.03 6.99 -13.17
N ALA A 130 8.66 7.58 -14.19
CA ALA A 130 9.54 6.86 -15.11
C ALA A 130 10.81 6.30 -14.45
N LYS A 131 11.25 6.90 -13.32
CA LYS A 131 12.41 6.46 -12.54
C LYS A 131 12.07 5.47 -11.43
N MET A 132 10.78 5.18 -11.19
CA MET A 132 10.38 4.24 -10.14
C MET A 132 10.79 2.82 -10.50
N PRO A 133 11.11 1.97 -9.50
CA PRO A 133 11.35 0.56 -9.72
C PRO A 133 10.20 -0.13 -10.46
N PRO A 134 10.48 -1.17 -11.29
CA PRO A 134 9.46 -1.91 -12.03
C PRO A 134 8.30 -2.38 -11.13
N GLY A 135 7.07 -2.24 -11.62
CA GLY A 135 5.84 -2.59 -10.89
C GLY A 135 5.29 -1.48 -9.98
N LEU A 136 6.10 -0.52 -9.49
CA LEU A 136 5.60 0.56 -8.63
C LEU A 136 4.84 1.64 -9.39
N GLY A 137 5.30 1.98 -10.61
CA GLY A 137 4.60 2.95 -11.45
C GLY A 137 3.18 2.49 -11.82
N ALA A 138 2.99 1.19 -12.03
CA ALA A 138 1.71 0.60 -12.43
C ALA A 138 0.63 0.69 -11.33
N SER A 139 1.01 0.71 -10.04
CA SER A 139 0.08 0.86 -8.91
C SER A 139 -0.21 2.32 -8.55
N HIS A 140 0.61 3.27 -8.98
CA HIS A 140 0.63 4.62 -8.42
C HIS A 140 -0.66 5.42 -8.69
N TRP A 141 -1.42 5.07 -9.73
CA TRP A 141 -2.67 5.76 -10.05
C TRP A 141 -3.69 5.77 -8.89
N ALA A 142 -3.60 4.82 -7.97
CA ALA A 142 -4.50 4.70 -6.83
C ALA A 142 -4.09 5.55 -5.60
N ASN A 143 -2.90 6.17 -5.60
CA ASN A 143 -2.37 6.89 -4.45
C ASN A 143 -2.87 8.33 -4.36
N SER A 144 -3.09 8.97 -5.51
CA SER A 144 -3.39 10.40 -5.61
C SER A 144 -4.36 10.65 -6.77
N PRO A 145 -5.32 11.58 -6.63
CA PRO A 145 -6.08 12.08 -7.77
C PRO A 145 -5.14 12.61 -8.88
N PRO A 146 -5.49 12.45 -10.17
CA PRO A 146 -4.67 12.93 -11.28
C PRO A 146 -4.32 14.43 -11.23
N GLU A 147 -5.24 15.24 -10.71
CA GLU A 147 -5.12 16.68 -10.50
C GLU A 147 -4.46 17.05 -9.17
N GLY A 148 -4.21 16.06 -8.30
CA GLY A 148 -3.84 16.26 -6.91
C GLY A 148 -5.00 16.74 -6.05
N ALA A 149 -4.82 16.68 -4.73
CA ALA A 149 -5.80 17.20 -3.79
C ALA A 149 -5.10 17.72 -2.54
N THR A 150 -5.72 18.71 -1.89
CA THR A 150 -5.36 19.13 -0.54
C THR A 150 -6.52 18.81 0.37
N TYR A 151 -6.26 18.00 1.40
CA TYR A 151 -7.26 17.62 2.39
C TYR A 151 -7.09 18.48 3.64
N PRO A 152 -8.12 19.22 4.08
CA PRO A 152 -8.06 19.93 5.35
C PRO A 152 -7.99 18.93 6.50
N CYS A 153 -7.26 19.28 7.53
CA CYS A 153 -7.13 18.51 8.76
C CYS A 153 -7.82 19.24 9.92
N VAL A 154 -7.89 18.59 11.07
CA VAL A 154 -8.42 19.16 12.32
C VAL A 154 -7.30 19.13 13.37
N PRO A 155 -6.36 20.10 13.35
CA PRO A 155 -5.18 20.13 14.21
C PRO A 155 -5.48 19.89 15.69
N GLU A 156 -6.57 20.49 16.18
CA GLU A 156 -6.97 20.42 17.59
C GLU A 156 -7.29 18.99 18.03
N LEU A 157 -7.73 18.12 17.11
CA LEU A 157 -7.98 16.72 17.42
C LEU A 157 -6.67 15.94 17.66
N GLY A 158 -5.57 16.37 17.05
CA GLY A 158 -4.27 15.71 17.18
C GLY A 158 -3.56 16.00 18.50
N GLU A 159 -4.06 16.94 19.31
CA GLU A 159 -3.51 17.30 20.64
C GLU A 159 -4.12 16.48 21.80
N HIS A 160 -5.10 15.61 21.51
CA HIS A 160 -5.84 14.82 22.50
C HIS A 160 -5.49 13.33 22.45
#